data_AF-A0A4Q4XLQ4-F1
#
_entry.id   AF-A0A4Q4XLQ4-F1
#
_cell.length_a   1.000
_cell.length_b   1.000
_cell.length_c   1.000
_cell.angle_alpha   90.00
_cell.angle_beta   90.00
_cell.angle_gamma   90.00
#
_symmetry.space_group_name_H-M   'P 1'
#
loop_
_entity.id
_entity.type
_entity.pdbx_description
1 polymer ?
#
loop_
_entity_poly.entity_id
_entity_poly.type
_entity_poly.pdbx_seq_one_letter_code
_entity_poly.pdbx_strand_id
1 'polypeptide(L)'
;MSTIALLALASLASAKPTVYRVRHGEKPEDGKGVNEEGEQRAQCLKTVFGTGSEYDITHIMAQTPKSNGKRKWPYDTVKPLADDLGLTMNISCDRNDSKCVAGFVNSYTADGNILIW
;
A
#
# COMPACT_ATOMS: atom_id res chain seq x y z
N MET A 1 41.76 19.60 -29.01
CA MET A 1 41.48 19.91 -27.59
C MET A 1 40.22 19.12 -27.23
N SER A 2 40.37 17.99 -26.55
CA SER A 2 39.25 17.07 -26.27
C SER A 2 38.81 17.27 -24.83
N THR A 3 37.64 17.87 -24.62
CA THR A 3 37.04 18.05 -23.30
C THR A 3 36.32 16.76 -22.91
N ILE A 4 36.91 16.02 -21.97
CA ILE A 4 36.25 14.90 -21.29
C ILE A 4 35.29 15.50 -20.27
N ALA A 5 33.99 15.39 -20.51
CA ALA A 5 32.96 15.73 -19.53
C ALA A 5 32.85 14.62 -18.49
N LEU A 6 33.22 14.91 -17.24
CA LEU A 6 33.02 14.00 -16.10
C LEU A 6 31.54 14.07 -15.69
N LEU A 7 30.77 13.03 -16.02
CA LEU A 7 29.43 12.81 -15.44
C LEU A 7 29.61 12.28 -14.01
N ALA A 8 29.39 13.14 -13.02
CA ALA A 8 29.30 12.71 -11.63
C ALA A 8 28.01 11.91 -11.42
N LEU A 9 28.12 10.59 -11.28
CA LEU A 9 27.04 9.72 -10.82
C LEU A 9 26.84 9.98 -9.32
N ALA A 10 25.93 10.88 -8.97
CA ALA A 10 25.47 11.00 -7.59
C ALA A 10 24.71 9.72 -7.23
N SER A 11 25.22 8.97 -6.24
CA SER A 11 24.49 7.87 -5.63
C SER A 11 23.29 8.44 -4.87
N LEU A 12 22.10 8.30 -5.45
CA LEU A 12 20.84 8.58 -4.74
C LEU A 12 20.71 7.53 -3.63
N ALA A 13 20.98 7.93 -2.39
CA ALA A 13 20.68 7.10 -1.25
C ALA A 13 19.14 6.99 -1.14
N SER A 14 18.60 5.79 -1.38
CA SER A 14 17.18 5.51 -1.16
C SER A 14 16.86 5.73 0.32
N ALA A 15 15.98 6.68 0.60
CA ALA A 15 15.49 6.92 1.96
C ALA A 15 14.69 5.69 2.42
N LYS A 16 14.77 5.35 3.71
CA LYS A 16 13.95 4.26 4.26
C LYS A 16 12.47 4.63 4.10
N PRO A 17 11.61 3.71 3.65
CA PRO A 17 10.20 3.98 3.48
C PRO A 17 9.55 4.27 4.83
N THR A 18 8.62 5.22 4.85
CA THR A 18 7.64 5.33 5.93
C THR A 18 6.57 4.28 5.72
N VAL A 19 6.20 3.58 6.79
CA VAL A 19 5.10 2.61 6.78
C VAL A 19 3.87 3.24 7.41
N TYR A 20 2.86 3.50 6.59
CA TYR A 20 1.55 3.97 7.03
C TYR A 20 0.64 2.77 7.27
N ARG A 21 0.00 2.73 8.43
CA ARG A 21 -0.92 1.65 8.78
C ARG A 21 -2.34 2.17 8.93
N VAL A 22 -3.26 1.66 8.11
CA VAL A 22 -4.66 2.05 8.12
C VAL A 22 -5.54 0.95 8.71
N ARG A 23 -6.65 1.33 9.37
CA ARG A 23 -7.68 0.39 9.82
C ARG A 23 -8.64 0.07 8.68
N HIS A 24 -9.31 -1.08 8.73
CA HIS A 24 -10.34 -1.42 7.74
C HIS A 24 -11.54 -0.48 7.84
N GLY A 25 -12.20 -0.32 6.69
CA GLY A 25 -13.57 0.12 6.60
C GLY A 25 -14.53 -0.75 7.39
N GLU A 26 -15.63 -0.13 7.70
CA GLU A 26 -16.73 -0.64 8.50
C GLU A 26 -17.28 -1.92 7.85
N LYS A 27 -17.60 -2.90 8.70
CA LYS A 27 -18.04 -4.23 8.25
C LYS A 27 -19.57 -4.25 8.17
N PRO A 28 -20.16 -5.00 7.24
CA PRO A 28 -21.59 -5.28 7.31
C PRO A 28 -21.90 -6.13 8.55
N GLU A 29 -23.14 -6.08 9.03
CA GLU A 29 -23.62 -6.97 10.10
C GLU A 29 -23.47 -8.43 9.67
N ASP A 30 -23.90 -8.73 8.44
CA ASP A 30 -23.75 -10.02 7.79
C ASP A 30 -23.09 -9.87 6.41
N GLY A 31 -22.16 -10.78 6.10
CA GLY A 31 -21.55 -10.87 4.77
C GLY A 31 -20.02 -10.74 4.75
N LYS A 32 -19.52 -10.24 3.62
CA LYS A 32 -18.08 -10.18 3.28
C LYS A 32 -17.76 -8.78 2.77
N GLY A 33 -16.50 -8.37 2.86
CA GLY A 33 -16.08 -7.04 2.44
C GLY A 33 -16.44 -5.97 3.46
N VAL A 34 -16.66 -4.74 2.98
CA VAL A 34 -17.05 -3.56 3.76
C VAL A 34 -18.52 -3.20 3.50
N ASN A 35 -19.16 -2.47 4.42
CA ASN A 35 -20.49 -1.89 4.20
C ASN A 35 -20.39 -0.53 3.49
N GLU A 36 -21.52 0.14 3.26
CA GLU A 36 -21.56 1.45 2.58
C GLU A 36 -20.68 2.51 3.25
N GLU A 37 -20.65 2.57 4.59
CA GLU A 37 -19.75 3.47 5.33
C GLU A 37 -18.28 3.13 5.09
N GLY A 38 -17.94 1.84 5.09
CA GLY A 38 -16.60 1.37 4.81
C GLY A 38 -16.17 1.59 3.35
N GLU A 39 -17.12 1.55 2.40
CA GLU A 39 -16.89 1.94 1.01
C GLU A 39 -16.60 3.44 0.91
N GLN A 40 -17.37 4.29 1.61
CA GLN A 40 -17.10 5.72 1.68
C GLN A 40 -15.71 5.99 2.26
N ARG A 41 -15.33 5.31 3.35
CA ARG A 41 -13.96 5.39 3.91
C ARG A 41 -12.91 4.98 2.88
N ALA A 42 -13.13 3.89 2.14
CA ALA A 42 -12.22 3.42 1.11
C ALA A 42 -12.02 4.47 0.00
N GLN A 43 -13.09 5.17 -0.39
CA GLN A 43 -12.99 6.27 -1.34
C GLN A 43 -12.24 7.48 -0.76
N CYS A 44 -12.46 7.83 0.51
CA CYS A 44 -11.75 8.93 1.17
C CYS A 44 -10.22 8.72 1.23
N LEU A 45 -9.73 7.48 1.23
CA LEU A 45 -8.29 7.21 1.20
C LEU A 45 -7.62 7.81 -0.04
N LYS A 46 -8.30 7.90 -1.18
CA LYS A 46 -7.77 8.54 -2.39
C LYS A 46 -7.51 10.03 -2.18
N THR A 47 -8.35 10.70 -1.39
CA THR A 47 -8.19 12.13 -1.09
C THR A 47 -7.00 12.39 -0.16
N VAL A 48 -6.60 11.41 0.65
CA VAL A 48 -5.48 11.54 1.60
C VAL A 48 -4.17 11.05 0.99
N PHE A 49 -4.18 9.86 0.38
CA PHE A 49 -3.00 9.12 -0.06
C PHE A 49 -2.88 8.99 -1.58
N GLY A 50 -3.84 9.51 -2.34
CA GLY A 50 -3.88 9.36 -3.80
C GLY A 50 -2.82 10.19 -4.53
N THR A 51 -2.99 10.27 -5.84
CA THR A 51 -2.02 10.90 -6.75
C THR A 51 -1.71 12.34 -6.33
N GLY A 52 -0.43 12.68 -6.21
CA GLY A 52 0.04 14.00 -5.81
C GLY A 52 0.01 14.28 -4.31
N SER A 53 -0.36 13.29 -3.48
CA SER A 53 -0.23 13.41 -2.03
C SER A 53 1.23 13.44 -1.58
N GLU A 54 1.52 14.17 -0.51
CA GLU A 54 2.85 14.21 0.11
C GLU A 54 3.28 12.87 0.74
N TYR A 55 2.31 11.95 0.92
CA TYR A 55 2.56 10.63 1.46
C TYR A 55 3.28 9.71 0.48
N ASP A 56 3.28 10.01 -0.82
CA ASP A 56 4.04 9.30 -1.86
C ASP A 56 3.92 7.77 -1.74
N ILE A 57 2.68 7.26 -1.76
CA ILE A 57 2.42 5.83 -1.64
C ILE A 57 2.76 5.13 -2.95
N THR A 58 3.80 4.30 -2.92
CA THR A 58 4.28 3.54 -4.07
C THR A 58 4.10 2.03 -3.88
N HIS A 59 3.68 1.59 -2.69
CA HIS A 59 3.36 0.19 -2.42
C HIS A 59 2.16 0.06 -1.46
N ILE A 60 1.24 -0.85 -1.77
CA ILE A 60 0.09 -1.15 -0.91
C ILE A 60 0.04 -2.65 -0.60
N MET A 61 -0.12 -2.98 0.68
CA MET A 61 -0.27 -4.34 1.17
C MET A 61 -1.56 -4.50 1.99
N ALA A 62 -2.24 -5.62 1.79
CA ALA A 62 -3.38 -6.03 2.61
C ALA A 62 -3.32 -7.55 2.84
N GLN A 63 -3.93 -8.05 3.93
CA GLN A 63 -3.99 -9.51 4.16
C GLN A 63 -4.66 -10.23 2.98
N THR A 64 -4.22 -11.46 2.70
CA THR A 64 -4.87 -12.32 1.70
C THR A 64 -6.33 -12.62 2.06
N PRO A 65 -7.31 -12.31 1.19
CA PRO A 65 -8.68 -12.80 1.37
C PRO A 65 -8.71 -14.33 1.32
N LYS A 66 -9.57 -14.97 2.11
CA LYS A 66 -9.77 -16.43 2.00
C LYS A 66 -10.56 -16.73 0.72
N SER A 67 -10.42 -17.94 0.17
CA SER A 67 -11.13 -18.38 -1.05
C SER A 67 -12.65 -18.29 -0.92
N ASN A 68 -13.18 -18.48 0.29
CA ASN A 68 -14.60 -18.30 0.59
C ASN A 68 -14.98 -16.82 0.80
N GLY A 69 -14.11 -15.86 0.49
CA GLY A 69 -14.31 -14.42 0.61
C GLY A 69 -14.38 -13.88 2.04
N LYS A 70 -14.18 -14.72 3.07
CA LYS A 70 -13.91 -14.20 4.42
C LYS A 70 -12.65 -13.35 4.38
N ARG A 71 -12.54 -12.37 5.29
CA ARG A 71 -11.33 -11.53 5.44
C ARG A 71 -11.06 -10.61 4.25
N LYS A 72 -12.09 -10.28 3.46
CA LYS A 72 -12.00 -9.42 2.27
C LYS A 72 -12.05 -7.90 2.55
N TRP A 73 -12.63 -7.49 3.70
CA TRP A 73 -12.66 -6.08 4.16
C TRP A 73 -11.32 -5.28 4.10
N PRO A 74 -10.15 -5.86 4.40
CA PRO A 74 -8.84 -5.19 4.25
C PRO A 74 -8.60 -4.72 2.84
N TYR A 75 -8.74 -5.68 1.92
CA TYR A 75 -8.44 -5.56 0.52
C TYR A 75 -9.42 -4.55 -0.05
N ASP A 76 -10.71 -4.71 0.26
CA ASP A 76 -11.75 -3.80 -0.22
C ASP A 76 -11.56 -2.37 0.32
N THR A 77 -10.98 -2.19 1.51
CA THR A 77 -10.69 -0.86 2.07
C THR A 77 -9.64 -0.11 1.26
N VAL A 78 -8.56 -0.78 0.85
CA VAL A 78 -7.42 -0.12 0.18
C VAL A 78 -7.43 -0.27 -1.34
N LYS A 79 -8.28 -1.14 -1.89
CA LYS A 79 -8.37 -1.40 -3.35
C LYS A 79 -8.68 -0.15 -4.17
N PRO A 80 -9.63 0.73 -3.79
CA PRO A 80 -9.89 1.94 -4.57
C PRO A 80 -8.68 2.87 -4.66
N LEU A 81 -7.88 2.97 -3.59
CA LEU A 81 -6.63 3.73 -3.60
C LEU A 81 -5.57 3.09 -4.49
N ALA A 82 -5.41 1.77 -4.42
CA ALA A 82 -4.46 1.07 -5.29
C ALA A 82 -4.82 1.24 -6.77
N ASP A 83 -6.10 1.15 -7.11
CA ASP A 83 -6.58 1.37 -8.48
C ASP A 83 -6.31 2.81 -8.96
N ASP A 84 -6.57 3.81 -8.09
CA ASP A 84 -6.32 5.23 -8.38
C ASP A 84 -4.85 5.52 -8.65
N LEU A 85 -3.95 4.90 -7.90
CA LEU A 85 -2.49 5.02 -8.05
C LEU A 85 -1.91 4.11 -9.15
N GLY A 86 -2.72 3.25 -9.77
CA GLY A 86 -2.24 2.25 -10.73
C GLY A 86 -1.35 1.17 -10.13
N LEU A 87 -1.48 0.90 -8.83
CA LEU A 87 -0.65 -0.07 -8.09
C LEU A 87 -1.30 -1.46 -8.05
N THR A 88 -0.47 -2.50 -8.13
CA THR A 88 -0.92 -3.87 -7.87
C THR A 88 -0.97 -4.12 -6.37
N MET A 89 -2.07 -4.69 -5.89
CA MET A 89 -2.23 -5.03 -4.47
C MET A 89 -1.30 -6.18 -4.06
N ASN A 90 -0.45 -5.97 -3.06
CA ASN A 90 0.30 -7.07 -2.43
C ASN A 90 -0.58 -7.77 -1.38
N ILE A 91 -0.94 -9.02 -1.66
CA ILE A 91 -1.73 -9.87 -0.77
C ILE A 91 -1.01 -11.16 -0.36
N SER A 92 0.32 -11.15 -0.28
CA SER A 92 1.10 -12.37 -0.03
C SER A 92 1.10 -12.84 1.43
N CYS A 93 0.84 -11.95 2.39
CA CYS A 93 0.87 -12.27 3.82
C CYS A 93 -0.53 -12.58 4.39
N ASP A 94 -0.66 -13.64 5.21
CA ASP A 94 -1.89 -13.91 5.98
C ASP A 94 -1.97 -12.98 7.20
N ARG A 95 -3.17 -12.83 7.77
CA ARG A 95 -3.55 -11.96 8.88
C ARG A 95 -2.57 -11.93 10.06
N ASN A 96 -2.02 -13.09 10.41
CA ASN A 96 -1.18 -13.24 11.61
C ASN A 96 0.31 -13.42 11.26
N ASP A 97 0.69 -13.23 10.00
CA ASP A 97 2.07 -13.41 9.55
C ASP A 97 2.85 -12.11 9.59
N SER A 98 3.10 -11.61 10.81
CA SER A 98 3.88 -10.39 11.01
C SER A 98 5.33 -10.53 10.53
N LYS A 99 5.86 -11.75 10.48
CA LYS A 99 7.21 -12.02 9.95
C LYS A 99 7.27 -11.82 8.43
N CYS A 100 6.24 -12.25 7.70
CA CYS A 100 6.09 -11.97 6.28
C CYS A 100 6.07 -10.45 6.02
N VAL A 101 5.25 -9.71 6.77
CA VAL A 101 5.16 -8.24 6.64
C VAL A 101 6.49 -7.57 6.94
N ALA A 102 7.13 -7.93 8.06
CA ALA A 102 8.43 -7.38 8.45
C ALA A 102 9.52 -7.72 7.42
N GLY A 103 9.51 -8.94 6.88
CA GLY A 103 10.42 -9.38 5.81
C GLY A 103 10.29 -8.50 4.57
N PHE A 104 9.06 -8.25 4.13
CA PHE A 104 8.79 -7.38 2.99
C PHE A 104 9.29 -5.95 3.24
N VAL A 105 8.89 -5.33 4.35
CA VAL A 105 9.27 -3.94 4.70
C VAL A 105 10.79 -3.80 4.78
N ASN A 106 11.48 -4.75 5.41
CA ASN A 106 12.95 -4.71 5.53
C ASN A 106 13.67 -4.89 4.19
N SER A 107 13.03 -5.54 3.21
CA SER A 107 13.57 -5.72 1.85
C SER A 107 13.16 -4.63 0.87
N TYR A 108 12.32 -3.67 1.28
CA TYR A 108 11.81 -2.64 0.39
C TYR A 108 12.89 -1.59 0.11
N THR A 109 13.27 -1.45 -1.16
CA THR A 109 14.33 -0.54 -1.62
C THR A 109 13.88 0.39 -2.74
N ALA A 110 12.59 0.35 -3.10
CA ALA A 110 12.03 1.27 -4.08
C ALA A 110 11.79 2.64 -3.43
N ASP A 111 11.67 3.67 -4.27
CA ASP A 111 11.32 5.02 -3.81
C ASP A 111 9.86 5.07 -3.32
N GLY A 112 9.59 6.03 -2.44
CA GLY A 112 8.27 6.25 -1.84
C GLY A 112 8.00 5.39 -0.61
N ASN A 113 6.72 5.36 -0.22
CA ASN A 113 6.26 4.84 1.06
C ASN A 113 5.28 3.67 0.91
N ILE A 114 5.15 2.91 2.00
CA ILE A 114 4.32 1.70 2.05
C ILE A 114 3.05 2.00 2.83
N LEU A 115 1.89 1.68 2.27
CA LEU A 115 0.62 1.65 2.99
C LEU A 115 0.21 0.20 3.28
N ILE A 116 0.02 -0.12 4.56
CA ILE A 116 -0.36 -1.44 5.03
C ILE A 116 -1.72 -1.37 5.72
N TRP A 117 -2.51 -2.40 5.46
CA TRP A 117 -3.66 -2.74 6.28
C TRP A 117 -3.33 -3.90 7.24
#